data_AF-A0A2A9KGU3-F1
#
_entry.id   AF-A0A2A9KGU3-F1
#
_cell.length_a   1.000
_cell.length_b   1.000
_cell.length_c   1.000
_cell.angle_alpha   90.00
_cell.angle_beta   90.00
_cell.angle_gamma   90.00
#
_symmetry.space_group_name_H-M   'P 1'
#
loop_
_entity.id
_entity.type
_entity.pdbx_description
1 polymer ?
#
loop_
_entity_poly.entity_id
_entity_poly.type
_entity_poly.pdbx_seq_one_letter_code
_entity_poly.pdbx_strand_id
1 'polypeptide(L)'
;MFTPAFLDWWFSPWSYGAYGKGIALLPAATGALGQRDGYRLWCCQAGVAPDFPALCEPGWSIAASTDGGQLALTAQLFSGLIAARNHDQDELSALPFPDRKWCISTAAIQPLQQYPGVALAGVPLPTRGLYQLAAHLTQGFPGMWPRLRSLLEPVAAETVDRILQDRPGQELAQPALSARAQKCWRICRLRAEASLTAAMLGHPLPIQ
;
A
#
# COMPACT_ATOMS: atom_id res chain seq x y z
N MET A 1 -16.50 1.88 11.22
CA MET A 1 -15.85 1.56 12.52
C MET A 1 -14.62 0.73 12.23
N PHE A 2 -13.49 1.01 12.90
CA PHE A 2 -12.26 0.25 12.75
C PHE A 2 -12.28 -1.01 13.61
N THR A 3 -11.65 -2.08 13.14
CA THR A 3 -11.52 -3.31 13.92
C THR A 3 -10.42 -3.15 14.98
N PRO A 4 -10.49 -3.90 16.10
CA PRO A 4 -9.42 -3.91 17.10
C PRO A 4 -8.05 -4.24 16.48
N ALA A 5 -7.99 -5.26 15.61
CA ALA A 5 -6.76 -5.64 14.92
C ALA A 5 -6.16 -4.52 14.05
N PHE A 6 -6.99 -3.67 13.43
CA PHE A 6 -6.49 -2.51 12.68
C PHE A 6 -5.93 -1.44 13.62
N LEU A 7 -6.54 -1.22 14.78
CA LEU A 7 -6.04 -0.27 15.78
C LEU A 7 -4.71 -0.77 16.37
N ASP A 8 -4.60 -2.06 16.65
CA ASP A 8 -3.34 -2.67 17.10
C ASP A 8 -2.23 -2.50 16.06
N TRP A 9 -2.57 -2.73 14.77
CA TRP A 9 -1.68 -2.45 13.64
C TRP A 9 -1.26 -0.97 13.59
N TRP A 10 -2.20 -0.05 13.79
CA TRP A 10 -1.92 1.39 13.73
C TRP A 10 -0.97 1.86 14.84
N PHE A 11 -1.18 1.38 16.06
CA PHE A 11 -0.44 1.82 17.25
C PHE A 11 0.82 1.00 17.54
N SER A 12 1.06 -0.09 16.81
CA SER A 12 2.25 -0.95 17.00
C SER A 12 3.08 -1.15 15.71
N PRO A 13 3.56 -0.08 15.05
CA PRO A 13 4.28 -0.20 13.78
C PRO A 13 5.60 -0.98 13.84
N TRP A 14 6.23 -1.02 15.02
CA TRP A 14 7.43 -1.84 15.27
C TRP A 14 7.17 -3.35 15.21
N SER A 15 5.91 -3.81 15.35
CA SER A 15 5.58 -5.24 15.34
C SER A 15 5.68 -5.85 13.94
N TYR A 16 5.74 -5.04 12.89
CA TYR A 16 5.81 -5.49 11.51
C TYR A 16 6.85 -4.77 10.64
N GLY A 17 7.36 -3.61 11.07
CA GLY A 17 8.37 -2.86 10.31
C GLY A 17 9.71 -3.59 10.23
N ALA A 18 9.91 -4.42 9.21
CA ALA A 18 11.15 -5.18 9.00
C ALA A 18 12.36 -4.28 8.64
N TYR A 19 12.11 -3.16 7.96
CA TYR A 19 13.14 -2.24 7.46
C TYR A 19 13.10 -0.86 8.11
N GLY A 20 12.12 -0.63 8.99
CA GLY A 20 12.03 0.55 9.84
C GLY A 20 13.14 0.53 10.87
N LYS A 21 14.31 1.07 10.51
CA LYS A 21 15.51 1.26 11.34
C LYS A 21 15.25 1.20 12.85
N GLY A 22 15.59 0.06 13.45
CA GLY A 22 16.27 0.01 14.74
C GLY A 22 15.55 0.52 15.98
N ILE A 23 14.24 0.77 15.98
CA ILE A 23 13.52 0.92 17.25
C ILE A 23 13.20 -0.47 17.79
N ALA A 24 14.23 -1.15 18.31
CA ALA A 24 13.96 -2.12 19.35
C ALA A 24 13.24 -1.35 20.45
N LEU A 25 11.96 -1.67 20.70
CA LEU A 25 11.32 -1.27 21.95
C LEU A 25 12.30 -1.62 23.06
N LEU A 26 12.70 -0.62 23.85
CA LEU A 26 13.51 -0.88 25.04
C LEU A 26 12.83 -2.03 25.80
N PRO A 27 13.54 -3.09 26.21
CA PRO A 27 12.93 -4.24 26.88
C PRO A 27 12.09 -3.88 28.12
N ALA A 28 12.30 -2.68 28.69
CA ALA A 28 11.54 -2.10 29.80
C ALA A 28 10.16 -1.50 29.41
N ALA A 29 9.81 -1.42 28.12
CA ALA A 29 8.59 -0.79 27.61
C ALA A 29 7.44 -1.79 27.38
N THR A 30 7.30 -2.80 28.23
CA THR A 30 6.24 -3.83 28.12
C THR A 30 4.89 -3.38 28.67
N GLY A 31 4.86 -2.35 29.51
CA GLY A 31 3.62 -1.73 30.02
C GLY A 31 2.99 -0.76 29.03
N ALA A 32 1.68 -0.50 29.19
CA ALA A 32 0.90 0.38 28.31
C ALA A 32 1.49 1.80 28.14
N LEU A 33 2.07 2.36 29.21
CA LEU A 33 2.76 3.66 29.13
C LEU A 33 4.02 3.61 28.27
N GLY A 34 4.81 2.54 28.40
CA GLY A 34 6.02 2.34 27.59
C GLY A 34 5.71 2.16 26.11
N GLN A 35 4.66 1.41 25.78
CA GLN A 35 4.19 1.26 24.40
C GLN A 35 3.70 2.60 23.82
N ARG A 36 2.95 3.38 24.60
CA ARG A 36 2.50 4.73 24.19
C ARG A 36 3.67 5.66 23.90
N ASP A 37 4.68 5.68 24.76
CA ASP A 37 5.83 6.57 24.59
C ASP A 37 6.75 6.08 23.46
N GLY A 38 6.92 4.77 23.30
CA GLY A 38 7.58 4.16 22.14
C GLY A 38 6.90 4.51 20.82
N TYR A 39 5.56 4.49 20.80
CA TYR A 39 4.78 4.93 19.65
C TYR A 39 4.94 6.41 19.33
N ARG A 40 4.96 7.29 20.33
CA ARG A 40 5.24 8.72 20.12
C ARG A 40 6.64 8.95 19.58
N LEU A 41 7.63 8.21 20.08
CA LEU A 41 9.01 8.27 19.60
C LEU A 41 9.10 7.83 18.13
N TRP A 42 8.48 6.70 17.78
CA TRP A 42 8.41 6.23 16.39
C TRP A 42 7.76 7.27 15.49
N CYS A 43 6.63 7.86 15.91
CA CYS A 43 5.92 8.88 15.13
C CYS A 43 6.80 10.12 14.88
N CYS A 44 7.53 10.57 15.91
CA CYS A 44 8.48 11.68 15.80
C CYS A 44 9.57 11.40 14.75
N GLN A 45 10.18 10.21 14.80
CA GLN A 45 11.21 9.80 13.84
C GLN A 45 10.68 9.62 12.42
N ALA A 46 9.45 9.12 12.29
CA ALA A 46 8.77 8.96 11.01
C ALA A 46 8.19 10.29 10.47
N GLY A 47 8.27 11.39 11.22
CA GLY A 47 7.72 12.68 10.84
C GLY A 47 6.19 12.71 10.74
N VAL A 48 5.50 11.89 11.53
CA VAL A 48 4.02 11.80 11.53
C VAL A 48 3.41 12.21 12.86
N ALA A 49 2.17 12.70 12.80
CA ALA A 49 1.38 12.93 14.00
C ALA A 49 1.12 11.60 14.74
N PRO A 50 1.28 11.56 16.08
CA PRO A 50 0.97 10.38 16.87
C PRO A 50 -0.54 10.14 17.00
N ASP A 51 -1.37 11.16 16.84
CA ASP A 51 -2.80 11.02 17.00
C ASP A 51 -3.43 10.23 15.85
N PHE A 52 -4.49 9.49 16.16
CA PHE A 52 -5.32 8.90 15.11
C PHE A 52 -6.04 10.03 14.35
N PRO A 53 -6.07 10.02 13.00
CA PRO A 53 -6.62 11.13 12.25
C PRO A 53 -8.12 11.32 12.55
N ALA A 54 -8.50 12.56 12.87
CA ALA A 54 -9.89 12.92 13.15
C ALA A 54 -10.79 12.73 11.92
N LEU A 55 -10.24 12.93 10.72
CA LEU A 55 -10.89 12.70 9.45
C LEU A 55 -10.07 11.68 8.65
N CYS A 56 -10.67 10.53 8.39
CA CYS A 56 -10.11 9.50 7.52
C CYS A 56 -11.25 8.67 6.92
N GLU A 57 -11.00 8.05 5.79
CA GLU A 57 -11.90 7.14 5.13
C GLU A 57 -11.65 5.70 5.64
N PRO A 58 -12.61 5.09 6.37
CA PRO A 58 -12.38 3.79 6.99
C PRO A 58 -12.15 2.66 5.98
N GLY A 59 -12.60 2.83 4.74
CA GLY A 59 -12.42 1.89 3.65
C GLY A 59 -10.96 1.60 3.33
N TRP A 60 -10.04 2.53 3.62
CA TRP A 60 -8.60 2.35 3.44
C TRP A 60 -7.95 1.41 4.45
N SER A 61 -8.64 0.99 5.51
CA SER A 61 -8.13 -0.03 6.44
C SER A 61 -7.70 -1.34 5.74
N ILE A 62 -8.23 -1.63 4.56
CA ILE A 62 -7.82 -2.74 3.69
C ILE A 62 -6.37 -2.66 3.17
N ALA A 63 -5.75 -1.49 3.23
CA ALA A 63 -4.36 -1.31 2.85
C ALA A 63 -3.39 -1.71 3.97
N ALA A 64 -3.89 -1.90 5.20
CA ALA A 64 -3.08 -2.40 6.30
C ALA A 64 -2.52 -3.78 5.94
N SER A 65 -1.21 -3.93 6.13
CA SER A 65 -0.48 -5.17 5.92
C SER A 65 0.65 -5.24 6.95
N THR A 66 1.10 -6.46 7.24
CA THR A 66 2.28 -6.75 8.05
C THR A 66 3.39 -7.42 7.24
N ASP A 67 3.17 -7.62 5.94
CA ASP A 67 4.06 -8.35 5.04
C ASP A 67 4.41 -7.45 3.85
N GLY A 68 5.70 -7.07 3.76
CA GLY A 68 6.21 -6.23 2.69
C GLY A 68 6.15 -6.89 1.31
N GLY A 69 6.31 -8.21 1.21
CA GLY A 69 6.21 -8.97 -0.03
C GLY A 69 4.78 -9.02 -0.55
N GLN A 70 3.82 -9.28 0.35
CA GLN A 70 2.39 -9.20 0.03
C GLN A 70 1.98 -7.79 -0.41
N LEU A 71 2.46 -6.76 0.29
CA LEU A 71 2.20 -5.36 -0.04
C LEU A 71 2.75 -5.00 -1.43
N ALA A 72 4.00 -5.40 -1.74
CA ALA A 72 4.63 -5.16 -3.03
C ALA A 72 3.92 -5.88 -4.18
N LEU A 73 3.52 -7.15 -3.98
CA LEU A 73 2.77 -7.91 -4.99
C LEU A 73 1.36 -7.31 -5.22
N THR A 74 0.69 -6.89 -4.14
CA THR A 74 -0.60 -6.20 -4.23
C THR A 74 -0.46 -4.91 -5.04
N ALA A 75 0.59 -4.12 -4.78
CA ALA A 75 0.88 -2.90 -5.51
C ALA A 75 1.20 -3.17 -6.99
N GLN A 76 1.96 -4.21 -7.30
CA GLN A 76 2.24 -4.63 -8.67
C GLN A 76 0.95 -4.94 -9.44
N LEU A 77 0.04 -5.72 -8.85
CA LEU A 77 -1.27 -6.02 -9.44
C LEU A 77 -2.13 -4.77 -9.58
N PHE A 78 -2.07 -3.86 -8.60
CA PHE A 78 -2.81 -2.60 -8.65
C PHE A 78 -2.33 -1.70 -9.80
N SER A 79 -1.02 -1.59 -10.01
CA SER A 79 -0.45 -0.93 -11.20
C SER A 79 -0.85 -1.65 -12.49
N GLY A 80 -0.87 -2.99 -12.48
CA GLY A 80 -1.32 -3.80 -13.61
C GLY A 80 -2.76 -3.54 -14.04
N LEU A 81 -3.68 -3.31 -13.09
CA LEU A 81 -5.06 -2.91 -13.40
C LEU A 81 -5.11 -1.53 -14.06
N ILE A 82 -4.27 -0.59 -13.63
CA ILE A 82 -4.18 0.75 -14.21
C ILE A 82 -3.60 0.66 -15.62
N ALA A 83 -2.50 -0.07 -15.82
CA ALA A 83 -1.88 -0.32 -17.12
C ALA A 83 -2.88 -0.96 -18.10
N ALA A 84 -3.62 -1.98 -17.65
CA ALA A 84 -4.68 -2.61 -18.45
C ALA A 84 -5.75 -1.61 -18.87
N ARG A 85 -6.14 -0.70 -17.97
CA ARG A 85 -7.15 0.31 -18.28
C ARG A 85 -6.64 1.37 -19.27
N ASN A 86 -5.37 1.73 -19.17
CA ASN A 86 -4.73 2.70 -20.05
C ASN A 86 -4.24 2.08 -21.37
N HIS A 87 -4.43 0.78 -21.57
CA HIS A 87 -3.92 0.00 -22.69
C HIS A 87 -2.39 0.03 -22.84
N ASP A 88 -1.66 0.21 -21.74
CA ASP A 88 -0.20 0.24 -21.72
C ASP A 88 0.35 -1.20 -21.81
N GLN A 89 0.67 -1.63 -23.03
CA GLN A 89 1.17 -2.99 -23.28
C GLN A 89 2.58 -3.22 -22.76
N ASP A 90 3.42 -2.18 -22.72
CA ASP A 90 4.79 -2.28 -22.26
C ASP A 90 4.79 -2.56 -20.76
N GLU A 91 3.98 -1.82 -19.98
CA GLU A 91 3.77 -2.11 -18.56
C GLU A 91 3.16 -3.50 -18.34
N LEU A 92 2.10 -3.86 -19.07
CA LEU A 92 1.47 -5.17 -18.91
C LEU A 92 2.43 -6.33 -19.22
N SER A 93 3.35 -6.14 -20.16
CA SER A 93 4.32 -7.17 -20.55
C SER A 93 5.30 -7.54 -19.44
N ALA A 94 5.51 -6.64 -18.47
CA ALA A 94 6.37 -6.88 -17.31
C ALA A 94 5.72 -7.76 -16.23
N LEU A 95 4.42 -8.06 -16.34
CA LEU A 95 3.72 -8.96 -15.42
C LEU A 95 3.85 -10.43 -15.86
N PRO A 96 3.87 -11.39 -14.91
CA PRO A 96 3.65 -12.79 -15.22
C PRO A 96 2.35 -12.99 -16.02
N PHE A 97 2.37 -13.90 -16.98
CA PHE A 97 1.21 -14.21 -17.85
C PHE A 97 -0.13 -14.36 -17.10
N PRO A 98 -0.25 -15.16 -16.02
CA PRO A 98 -1.53 -15.32 -15.33
C PRO A 98 -2.06 -14.01 -14.74
N ASP A 99 -1.17 -13.17 -14.22
CA ASP A 99 -1.55 -11.90 -13.62
C ASP A 99 -1.86 -10.84 -14.66
N ARG A 100 -1.15 -10.85 -15.80
CA ARG A 100 -1.49 -10.04 -16.97
C ARG A 100 -2.89 -10.34 -17.49
N LYS A 101 -3.22 -11.61 -17.72
CA LYS A 101 -4.55 -12.05 -18.16
C LYS A 101 -5.63 -11.60 -17.17
N TRP A 102 -5.37 -11.80 -15.87
CA TRP A 102 -6.28 -11.38 -14.81
C TRP A 102 -6.49 -9.86 -14.78
N CYS A 103 -5.43 -9.07 -14.92
CA CYS A 103 -5.52 -7.60 -14.92
C CYS A 103 -6.37 -7.10 -16.09
N ILE A 104 -6.16 -7.62 -17.30
CA ILE A 104 -6.93 -7.25 -18.50
C ILE A 104 -8.42 -7.54 -18.31
N SER A 105 -8.75 -8.76 -17.85
CA SER A 105 -10.15 -9.15 -17.61
C SER A 105 -10.81 -8.30 -16.53
N THR A 106 -10.11 -8.07 -15.43
CA THR A 106 -10.63 -7.32 -14.27
C THR A 106 -10.81 -5.84 -14.60
N ALA A 107 -9.87 -5.22 -15.32
CA ALA A 107 -9.96 -3.80 -15.71
C ALA A 107 -11.13 -3.52 -16.67
N ALA A 108 -11.59 -4.51 -17.45
CA ALA A 108 -12.75 -4.36 -18.33
C ALA A 108 -14.06 -4.11 -17.54
N ILE A 109 -14.17 -4.68 -16.35
CA ILE A 109 -15.36 -4.57 -15.49
C ILE A 109 -15.19 -3.55 -14.34
N GLN A 110 -14.00 -2.95 -14.22
CA GLN A 110 -13.68 -2.01 -13.17
C GLN A 110 -13.17 -0.67 -13.75
N PRO A 111 -13.95 0.43 -13.73
CA PRO A 111 -13.42 1.77 -14.04
C PRO A 111 -12.46 2.27 -12.94
N LEU A 112 -11.24 1.76 -12.88
CA LEU A 112 -10.16 2.35 -12.07
C LEU A 112 -9.52 3.47 -12.89
N GLN A 113 -9.30 4.63 -12.30
CA GLN A 113 -8.55 5.70 -12.94
C GLN A 113 -7.18 5.80 -12.28
N GLN A 114 -6.16 6.07 -13.10
CA GLN A 114 -4.87 6.46 -12.59
C GLN A 114 -5.04 7.76 -11.81
N TYR A 115 -4.43 7.80 -10.63
CA TYR A 115 -4.34 9.01 -9.86
C TYR A 115 -3.47 10.04 -10.61
N PRO A 116 -3.99 11.25 -10.89
CA PRO A 116 -3.33 12.21 -11.76
C PRO A 116 -2.04 12.73 -11.13
N GLY A 117 -1.02 12.96 -11.97
CA GLY A 117 0.24 13.55 -11.52
C GLY A 117 1.45 13.15 -12.34
N VAL A 118 2.54 12.87 -11.62
CA VAL A 118 3.92 12.73 -12.12
C VAL A 118 4.06 11.62 -13.15
N ALA A 119 4.88 11.84 -14.18
CA ALA A 119 5.27 10.82 -15.14
C ALA A 119 6.10 9.72 -14.47
N LEU A 120 5.66 8.47 -14.59
CA LEU A 120 6.29 7.32 -13.93
C LEU A 120 7.20 6.50 -14.85
N ALA A 121 7.65 7.08 -15.97
CA ALA A 121 8.51 6.37 -16.92
C ALA A 121 9.78 5.84 -16.24
N GLY A 122 10.13 4.57 -16.51
CA GLY A 122 11.29 3.90 -15.90
C GLY A 122 11.11 3.46 -14.44
N VAL A 123 10.01 3.83 -13.78
CA VAL A 123 9.72 3.37 -12.41
C VAL A 123 9.23 1.91 -12.45
N PRO A 124 9.71 1.00 -11.58
CA PRO A 124 9.21 -0.37 -11.52
C PRO A 124 7.71 -0.45 -11.18
N LEU A 125 7.01 -1.44 -11.73
CA LEU A 125 5.55 -1.62 -11.53
C LEU A 125 5.11 -1.66 -10.05
N PRO A 126 5.77 -2.42 -9.14
CA PRO A 126 5.39 -2.39 -7.72
C PRO A 126 5.46 -0.98 -7.13
N THR A 127 6.52 -0.23 -7.47
CA THR A 127 6.73 1.14 -7.01
C THR A 127 5.67 2.10 -7.56
N ARG A 128 5.22 1.93 -8.81
CA ARG A 128 4.10 2.71 -9.38
C ARG A 128 2.81 2.46 -8.60
N GLY A 129 2.49 1.20 -8.33
CA GLY A 129 1.31 0.84 -7.53
C GLY A 129 1.38 1.38 -6.11
N LEU A 130 2.56 1.36 -5.48
CA LEU A 130 2.78 1.94 -4.16
C LEU A 130 2.59 3.45 -4.17
N TYR A 131 3.08 4.15 -5.20
CA TYR A 131 2.81 5.58 -5.38
C TYR A 131 1.31 5.86 -5.49
N GLN A 132 0.59 5.11 -6.31
CA GLN A 132 -0.87 5.27 -6.46
C GLN A 132 -1.59 5.08 -5.13
N LEU A 133 -1.24 4.03 -4.37
CA LEU A 133 -1.76 3.82 -3.02
C LEU A 133 -1.41 4.99 -2.10
N ALA A 134 -0.14 5.37 -2.02
CA ALA A 134 0.35 6.40 -1.12
C ALA A 134 -0.31 7.77 -1.40
N ALA A 135 -0.55 8.08 -2.66
CA ALA A 135 -1.23 9.30 -3.08
C ALA A 135 -2.69 9.32 -2.59
N HIS A 136 -3.40 8.19 -2.71
CA HIS A 136 -4.74 8.04 -2.13
C HIS A 136 -4.73 8.14 -0.60
N LEU A 137 -3.77 7.48 0.08
CA LEU A 137 -3.69 7.48 1.54
C LEU A 137 -3.32 8.85 2.12
N THR A 138 -2.46 9.62 1.43
CA THR A 138 -2.09 10.96 1.88
C THR A 138 -3.30 11.88 2.02
N GLN A 139 -4.35 11.65 1.23
CA GLN A 139 -5.59 12.43 1.28
C GLN A 139 -6.70 11.74 2.07
N GLY A 140 -6.89 10.43 1.87
CA GLY A 140 -7.99 9.68 2.46
C GLY A 140 -7.69 9.10 3.85
N PHE A 141 -6.43 8.92 4.23
CA PHE A 141 -6.04 8.39 5.53
C PHE A 141 -4.65 8.89 5.96
N PRO A 142 -4.55 10.16 6.40
CA PRO A 142 -3.26 10.76 6.78
C PRO A 142 -2.55 9.93 7.84
N GLY A 143 -1.24 9.67 7.63
CA GLY A 143 -0.41 8.86 8.52
C GLY A 143 -0.40 7.36 8.23
N MET A 144 -1.26 6.85 7.34
CA MET A 144 -1.24 5.42 6.97
C MET A 144 -0.04 5.05 6.10
N TRP A 145 0.31 5.90 5.12
CA TRP A 145 1.46 5.64 4.23
C TRP A 145 2.79 5.48 4.98
N PRO A 146 3.16 6.35 5.94
CA PRO A 146 4.41 6.19 6.71
C PRO A 146 4.52 4.88 7.51
N ARG A 147 3.39 4.25 7.86
CA ARG A 147 3.36 2.92 8.49
C ARG A 147 3.55 1.80 7.47
N LEU A 148 2.96 1.93 6.29
CA LEU A 148 3.14 0.94 5.23
C LEU A 148 4.56 0.98 4.66
N ARG A 149 5.15 2.17 4.51
CA ARG A 149 6.50 2.29 3.95
C ARG A 149 7.58 1.65 4.82
N SER A 150 7.35 1.43 6.12
CA SER A 150 8.30 0.71 6.99
C SER A 150 8.38 -0.80 6.73
N LEU A 151 7.45 -1.34 5.93
CA LEU A 151 7.47 -2.71 5.43
C LEU A 151 8.34 -2.88 4.18
N LEU A 152 8.69 -1.78 3.53
CA LEU A 152 9.31 -1.78 2.21
C LEU A 152 10.83 -1.68 2.32
N GLU A 153 11.51 -2.20 1.29
CA GLU A 153 12.93 -1.92 1.08
C GLU A 153 13.19 -0.41 1.02
N PRO A 154 14.26 0.11 1.65
CA PRO A 154 14.50 1.55 1.75
C PRO A 154 14.46 2.29 0.40
N VAL A 155 15.06 1.70 -0.63
CA VAL A 155 15.11 2.28 -1.98
C VAL A 155 13.70 2.44 -2.57
N ALA A 156 12.81 1.47 -2.35
CA ALA A 156 11.44 1.53 -2.84
C ALA A 156 10.64 2.60 -2.09
N ALA A 157 10.75 2.65 -0.76
CA ALA A 157 10.09 3.66 0.07
C ALA A 157 10.54 5.08 -0.30
N GLU A 158 11.85 5.32 -0.39
CA GLU A 158 12.43 6.62 -0.76
C GLU A 158 12.04 7.06 -2.17
N THR A 159 11.95 6.12 -3.12
CA THR A 159 11.50 6.43 -4.48
C THR A 159 10.05 6.91 -4.48
N VAL A 160 9.15 6.25 -3.75
CA VAL A 160 7.76 6.68 -3.65
C VAL A 160 7.64 8.03 -2.95
N ASP A 161 8.38 8.24 -1.85
CA ASP A 161 8.38 9.49 -1.10
C ASP A 161 8.83 10.67 -1.99
N ARG A 162 9.86 10.47 -2.82
CA ARG A 162 10.32 11.48 -3.80
C ARG A 162 9.25 11.82 -4.83
N ILE A 163 8.62 10.80 -5.43
CA ILE A 163 7.55 11.01 -6.42
C ILE A 163 6.35 11.75 -5.80
N LEU A 164 6.02 11.46 -4.54
CA LEU A 164 4.95 12.17 -3.82
C LEU A 164 5.29 13.65 -3.58
N GLN A 165 6.55 13.96 -3.28
CA GLN A 165 7.03 15.34 -3.07
C GLN A 165 7.01 16.15 -4.37
N ASP A 166 7.34 15.53 -5.50
CA ASP A 166 7.40 16.17 -6.82
C ASP A 166 6.01 16.42 -7.45
N ARG A 167 4.93 16.04 -6.76
CA ARG A 167 3.57 16.16 -7.30
C ARG A 167 3.12 17.64 -7.34
N PRO A 168 2.69 18.15 -8.50
CA PRO A 168 2.07 19.48 -8.56
C PRO A 168 0.73 19.47 -7.80
N GLY A 169 0.49 20.53 -7.01
CA GLY A 169 -0.75 20.92 -6.32
C GLY A 169 -1.81 19.82 -6.04
N GLN A 170 -2.10 19.58 -4.76
CA GLN A 170 -3.13 18.62 -4.32
C GLN A 170 -4.53 18.96 -4.87
N GLU A 171 -4.93 18.36 -5.99
CA GLU A 171 -6.36 18.16 -6.25
C GLU A 171 -6.90 17.16 -5.23
N LEU A 172 -7.95 17.57 -4.52
CA LEU A 172 -8.68 16.73 -3.57
C LEU A 172 -9.21 15.50 -4.32
N ALA A 173 -8.84 14.30 -3.88
CA ALA A 173 -9.39 13.07 -4.40
C ALA A 173 -10.91 13.12 -4.25
N GLN A 174 -11.63 12.95 -5.36
CA GLN A 174 -13.07 12.84 -5.32
C GLN A 174 -13.45 11.55 -4.55
N PRO A 175 -14.41 11.60 -3.60
CA PRO A 175 -14.78 10.44 -2.78
C PRO A 175 -15.14 9.18 -3.59
N ALA A 176 -15.76 9.37 -4.76
CA ALA A 176 -16.10 8.27 -5.67
C ALA A 176 -14.85 7.55 -6.22
N LEU A 177 -13.79 8.29 -6.55
CA LEU A 177 -12.51 7.74 -7.00
C LEU A 177 -11.82 6.96 -5.88
N SER A 178 -11.89 7.46 -4.65
CA SER A 178 -11.33 6.78 -3.48
C SER A 178 -12.02 5.44 -3.19
N ALA A 179 -13.36 5.41 -3.16
CA ALA A 179 -14.12 4.17 -2.94
C ALA A 179 -13.84 3.11 -4.03
N ARG A 180 -13.59 3.56 -5.26
CA ARG A 180 -13.23 2.71 -6.40
C ARG A 180 -11.83 2.12 -6.25
N ALA A 181 -10.86 2.95 -5.92
CA ALA A 181 -9.49 2.54 -5.66
C ALA A 181 -9.42 1.54 -4.50
N GLN A 182 -10.20 1.76 -3.44
CA GLN A 182 -10.31 0.80 -2.32
C GLN A 182 -10.82 -0.57 -2.79
N LYS A 183 -11.89 -0.62 -3.60
CA LYS A 183 -12.40 -1.89 -4.14
C LYS A 183 -11.35 -2.61 -4.99
N CYS A 184 -10.66 -1.87 -5.86
CA CYS A 184 -9.62 -2.42 -6.72
C CYS A 184 -8.41 -2.91 -5.91
N TRP A 185 -7.99 -2.16 -4.90
CA TRP A 185 -6.94 -2.58 -3.97
C TRP A 185 -7.31 -3.89 -3.25
N ARG A 186 -8.55 -4.00 -2.75
CA ARG A 186 -9.02 -5.21 -2.07
C ARG A 186 -8.92 -6.46 -2.95
N ILE A 187 -9.35 -6.39 -4.20
CA ILE A 187 -9.30 -7.54 -5.12
C ILE A 187 -7.86 -7.88 -5.51
N CYS A 188 -6.97 -6.89 -5.66
CA CYS A 188 -5.54 -7.13 -5.87
C CYS A 188 -4.92 -7.84 -4.66
N ARG A 189 -5.30 -7.44 -3.44
CA ARG A 189 -4.77 -8.07 -2.21
C ARG A 189 -5.18 -9.53 -2.09
N LEU A 190 -6.46 -9.84 -2.33
CA LEU A 190 -6.96 -11.22 -2.35
C LEU A 190 -6.25 -12.07 -3.41
N ARG A 191 -5.96 -11.50 -4.58
CA ARG A 191 -5.22 -12.18 -5.65
C ARG A 191 -3.75 -12.42 -5.27
N ALA A 192 -3.10 -11.44 -4.64
CA ALA A 192 -1.74 -11.57 -4.14
C ALA A 192 -1.63 -12.67 -3.06
N GLU A 193 -2.56 -12.69 -2.10
CA GLU A 193 -2.67 -13.72 -1.07
C GLU A 193 -2.79 -15.13 -1.67
N ALA A 194 -3.66 -15.31 -2.65
CA ALA A 194 -3.83 -16.58 -3.34
C ALA A 194 -2.57 -17.02 -4.09
N SER A 195 -1.86 -16.07 -4.70
CA SER A 195 -0.65 -16.34 -5.49
C SER A 195 0.54 -16.75 -4.60
N LEU A 196 0.72 -16.07 -3.47
CA LEU A 196 1.73 -16.42 -2.47
C LEU A 196 1.45 -17.80 -1.86
N THR A 197 0.17 -18.07 -1.54
CA THR A 197 -0.24 -19.39 -1.00
C THR A 197 0.05 -20.50 -2.00
N ALA A 198 -0.28 -20.31 -3.28
CA ALA A 198 0.00 -21.29 -4.33
C ALA A 198 1.50 -21.54 -4.53
N ALA A 199 2.31 -20.49 -4.48
CA ALA A 199 3.77 -20.59 -4.58
C ALA A 199 4.38 -21.39 -3.40
N MET A 200 3.88 -21.18 -2.16
CA MET A 200 4.32 -21.94 -0.99
C MET A 200 3.95 -23.42 -1.03
N LEU A 201 2.81 -23.75 -1.64
CA LEU A 201 2.32 -25.13 -1.75
C LEU A 201 2.88 -25.88 -2.96
N GLY A 202 3.73 -25.26 -3.78
CA GLY A 202 4.32 -25.90 -4.98
C GLY A 202 3.29 -26.26 -6.05
N HIS A 203 2.07 -25.69 -5.99
CA HIS A 203 1.00 -25.97 -6.94
C HIS A 203 0.83 -24.80 -7.90
N PRO A 204 0.88 -25.01 -9.24
CA PRO A 204 0.50 -23.97 -10.17
C PRO A 204 -0.97 -23.60 -9.96
N LEU A 205 -1.27 -22.29 -9.90
CA LEU A 205 -2.64 -21.78 -9.77
C LEU A 205 -3.55 -22.40 -10.85
N PRO A 206 -4.77 -22.86 -10.50
CA PRO A 206 -5.71 -23.36 -11.49
C PRO A 206 -6.08 -22.23 -12.45
N ILE A 207 -5.86 -22.48 -13.73
CA ILE A 207 -6.31 -21.61 -14.81
C ILE A 207 -7.84 -21.72 -14.84
N GLN A 208 -8.54 -20.68 -14.39
CA GLN A 208 -9.96 -20.46 -14.69
C GLN A 208 -10.10 -19.58 -15.95
#